data_AF-R9LYS1-F1
#
_entry.id   AF-R9LYS1-F1
#
_cell.length_a   1.000
_cell.length_b   1.000
_cell.length_c   1.000
_cell.angle_alpha   90.00
_cell.angle_beta   90.00
_cell.angle_gamma   90.00
#
_symmetry.space_group_name_H-M   'P 1'
#
loop_
_entity.id
_entity.type
_entity.pdbx_description
1 polymer ?
#
loop_
_entity_poly.entity_id
_entity_poly.type
_entity_poly.pdbx_seq_one_letter_code
_entity_poly.pdbx_strand_id
1 'polypeptide(L)'
;MEKPEQNRPENSACGVGQGPLPSCAQLAFPYIPIQENNPARYSRMEALETGTLFPGLNLPFKAAIQARTKLANTALVELMALSFAVDELGLYLTTHAQDQEALQLYWSYVKLLKEGQEKYQKMHGPLLQTDLTPEDGYAWLKDPWPWDFGGND
;
A
#
# COMPACT_ATOMS: atom_id res chain seq x y z
N MET A 1 -30.31 -6.92 -16.75
CA MET A 1 -30.40 -8.09 -17.65
C MET A 1 -30.26 -9.36 -16.83
N GLU A 2 -31.00 -10.38 -17.24
CA GLU A 2 -31.41 -11.58 -16.53
C GLU A 2 -30.31 -12.38 -15.84
N LYS A 3 -30.72 -13.04 -14.76
CA LYS A 3 -29.99 -14.08 -14.03
C LYS A 3 -30.02 -15.35 -14.91
N PRO A 4 -28.88 -15.89 -15.38
CA PRO A 4 -28.90 -17.21 -15.99
C PRO A 4 -29.07 -18.24 -14.87
N GLU A 5 -30.16 -19.01 -14.93
CA GLU A 5 -30.29 -20.24 -14.16
C GLU A 5 -29.11 -21.17 -14.48
N GLN A 6 -28.23 -21.38 -13.50
CA GLN A 6 -27.18 -22.38 -13.59
C GLN A 6 -27.72 -23.73 -13.11
N ASN A 7 -28.48 -24.41 -13.97
CA ASN A 7 -28.56 -25.87 -13.92
C ASN A 7 -27.35 -26.43 -14.68
N ARG A 8 -26.25 -26.74 -13.97
CA ARG A 8 -25.17 -27.60 -14.49
C ARG A 8 -24.70 -28.51 -13.36
N PRO A 9 -24.58 -29.83 -13.61
CA PRO A 9 -24.24 -30.80 -12.58
C PRO A 9 -22.86 -30.48 -11.98
N GLU A 10 -22.78 -30.66 -10.66
CA GLU A 10 -21.55 -30.67 -9.89
C GLU A 10 -20.59 -31.70 -10.48
N ASN A 11 -19.67 -31.25 -11.34
CA ASN A 11 -18.55 -32.07 -11.77
C ASN A 11 -17.36 -31.21 -12.24
N SER A 12 -17.06 -30.13 -11.51
CA SER A 12 -15.72 -29.54 -11.54
C SER A 12 -14.87 -30.31 -10.53
N ALA A 13 -14.03 -31.22 -11.01
CA ALA A 13 -13.20 -32.09 -10.16
C ALA A 13 -12.19 -31.35 -9.27
N CYS A 14 -12.11 -30.01 -9.37
CA CYS A 14 -11.24 -29.16 -8.57
C CYS A 14 -12.00 -27.90 -8.13
N GLY A 15 -11.86 -27.53 -6.86
CA GLY A 15 -12.39 -26.26 -6.31
C GLY A 15 -11.44 -25.09 -6.50
N VAL A 16 -11.83 -23.90 -6.02
CA VAL A 16 -10.99 -22.69 -6.05
C VAL A 16 -9.66 -22.94 -5.33
N GLY A 17 -8.53 -22.77 -6.03
CA GLY A 17 -7.19 -23.03 -5.49
C GLY A 17 -6.69 -24.48 -5.67
N GLN A 18 -7.45 -25.32 -6.36
CA GLN A 18 -7.08 -26.69 -6.70
C GLN A 18 -7.12 -26.85 -8.22
N GLY A 19 -6.27 -27.71 -8.78
CA GLY A 19 -6.26 -27.97 -10.21
C GLY A 19 -5.30 -29.09 -10.56
N PRO A 20 -5.53 -29.83 -11.67
CA PRO A 20 -4.57 -30.78 -12.17
C PRO A 20 -3.32 -30.04 -12.66
N LEU A 21 -2.13 -30.55 -12.32
CA LEU A 21 -0.90 -30.07 -12.92
C LEU A 21 -0.87 -30.48 -14.41
N PRO A 22 -0.41 -29.60 -15.33
CA PRO A 22 -0.21 -29.97 -16.73
C PRO A 22 0.79 -31.12 -16.82
N SER A 23 0.61 -32.03 -17.80
CA SER A 23 1.57 -33.11 -18.06
C SER A 23 2.96 -32.58 -18.46
N CYS A 24 3.04 -31.33 -18.92
CA CYS A 24 4.27 -30.63 -19.25
C CYS A 24 4.17 -29.18 -18.75
N ALA A 25 4.84 -28.85 -17.66
CA ALA A 25 4.95 -27.48 -17.15
C ALA A 25 6.43 -27.13 -16.90
N GLN A 26 6.81 -25.88 -17.13
CA GLN A 26 8.14 -25.42 -16.76
C GLN A 26 8.27 -25.43 -15.23
N LEU A 27 9.34 -26.01 -14.69
CA LEU A 27 9.62 -26.11 -13.25
C LEU A 27 9.73 -24.75 -12.53
N ALA A 28 9.78 -23.64 -13.26
CA ALA A 28 10.09 -22.32 -12.74
C ALA A 28 8.95 -21.70 -11.90
N PHE A 29 7.70 -22.14 -12.03
CA PHE A 29 6.58 -21.51 -11.31
C PHE A 29 5.50 -22.51 -10.85
N PRO A 30 5.75 -23.31 -9.79
CA PRO A 30 4.78 -24.26 -9.26
C PRO A 30 3.54 -23.63 -8.61
N TYR A 31 3.49 -22.30 -8.48
CA TYR A 31 2.44 -21.57 -7.75
C TYR A 31 1.61 -20.61 -8.60
N ILE A 32 1.69 -20.65 -9.93
CA ILE A 32 0.78 -19.84 -10.77
C ILE A 32 -0.51 -20.64 -10.97
N PRO A 33 -1.63 -20.27 -10.33
CA PRO A 33 -2.90 -20.95 -10.58
C PRO A 33 -3.32 -20.71 -12.04
N ILE A 34 -3.59 -21.79 -12.77
CA ILE A 34 -4.23 -21.70 -14.09
C ILE A 34 -5.63 -21.12 -13.90
N GLN A 35 -5.95 -20.06 -14.64
CA GLN A 35 -7.29 -19.50 -14.66
C GLN A 35 -8.16 -20.32 -15.61
N GLU A 36 -9.29 -20.82 -15.12
CA GLU A 36 -10.28 -21.51 -15.95
C GLU A 36 -10.88 -20.56 -17.00
N ASN A 37 -11.49 -21.10 -18.05
CA ASN A 37 -12.16 -20.30 -19.10
C ASN A 37 -13.30 -19.39 -18.56
N ASN A 38 -13.77 -19.62 -17.32
CA ASN A 38 -14.71 -18.74 -16.64
C ASN A 38 -14.61 -18.88 -15.10
N PRO A 39 -13.61 -18.26 -14.45
CA PRO A 39 -13.41 -18.45 -13.02
C PRO A 39 -14.51 -17.73 -12.21
N ALA A 40 -14.78 -18.24 -11.01
CA ALA A 40 -15.66 -17.56 -10.06
C ALA A 40 -15.17 -16.13 -9.78
N ARG A 41 -16.12 -15.18 -9.67
CA ARG A 41 -15.83 -13.76 -9.44
C ARG A 41 -16.69 -13.26 -8.29
N TYR A 42 -16.13 -12.37 -7.48
CA TYR A 42 -16.91 -11.63 -6.49
C TYR A 42 -17.94 -10.73 -7.18
N SER A 43 -18.99 -10.38 -6.42
CA SER A 43 -19.91 -9.33 -6.85
C SER A 43 -19.17 -7.98 -6.95
N ARG A 44 -19.71 -7.02 -7.70
CA ARG A 44 -19.01 -5.74 -7.92
C ARG A 44 -18.70 -4.99 -6.60
N MET A 45 -19.61 -5.03 -5.63
CA MET A 45 -19.39 -4.41 -4.32
C MET A 45 -18.35 -5.17 -3.49
N GLU A 46 -18.42 -6.50 -3.48
CA GLU A 46 -17.51 -7.35 -2.73
C GLU A 46 -16.09 -7.35 -3.32
N ALA A 47 -15.96 -7.26 -4.65
CA ALA A 47 -14.68 -7.10 -5.33
C ALA A 47 -14.01 -5.76 -5.00
N LEU A 48 -14.80 -4.70 -4.81
CA LEU A 48 -14.31 -3.39 -4.40
C LEU A 48 -13.77 -3.44 -2.97
N GLU A 49 -14.53 -4.05 -2.06
CA GLU A 49 -14.14 -4.20 -0.65
C GLU A 49 -12.90 -5.10 -0.49
N THR A 50 -12.92 -6.29 -1.10
CA THR A 50 -11.80 -7.24 -1.06
C THR A 50 -10.63 -6.82 -1.93
N GLY A 51 -10.80 -5.80 -2.78
CA GLY A 51 -9.82 -5.27 -3.74
C GLY A 51 -9.21 -6.32 -4.68
N THR A 52 -9.99 -7.34 -5.03
CA THR A 52 -9.69 -8.31 -6.08
C THR A 52 -11.02 -8.81 -6.66
N LEU A 53 -11.08 -9.06 -7.96
CA LEU A 53 -12.27 -9.63 -8.59
C LEU A 53 -12.37 -11.15 -8.41
N PHE A 54 -11.23 -11.80 -8.15
CA PHE A 54 -11.10 -13.26 -8.15
C PHE A 54 -10.89 -13.78 -6.73
N PRO A 55 -11.78 -14.64 -6.20
CA PRO A 55 -11.65 -15.22 -4.86
C PRO A 55 -10.35 -15.99 -4.67
N GLY A 56 -9.88 -16.71 -5.68
CA GLY A 56 -8.60 -17.44 -5.62
C GLY A 56 -7.36 -16.55 -5.49
N LEU A 57 -7.50 -15.24 -5.74
CA LEU A 57 -6.44 -14.24 -5.54
C LEU A 57 -6.64 -13.44 -4.25
N ASN A 58 -7.70 -13.68 -3.49
CA ASN A 58 -7.90 -13.15 -2.15
C ASN A 58 -7.05 -13.94 -1.14
N LEU A 59 -5.73 -13.84 -1.32
CA LEU A 59 -4.76 -14.64 -0.57
C LEU A 59 -4.67 -14.17 0.88
N PRO A 60 -4.35 -15.08 1.83
CA PRO A 60 -4.05 -14.71 3.21
C PRO A 60 -2.92 -13.69 3.30
N PHE A 61 -2.09 -13.56 2.27
CA PHE A 61 -1.10 -12.49 2.16
C PHE A 61 -1.74 -11.10 2.18
N LYS A 62 -2.85 -10.85 1.47
CA LYS A 62 -3.49 -9.53 1.49
C LYS A 62 -4.01 -9.19 2.89
N ALA A 63 -4.72 -10.12 3.53
CA ALA A 63 -5.20 -9.95 4.89
C ALA A 63 -4.05 -9.82 5.91
N ALA A 64 -2.97 -10.61 5.74
CA ALA A 64 -1.80 -10.55 6.59
C ALA A 64 -1.01 -9.25 6.40
N ILE A 65 -0.89 -8.74 5.17
CA ILE A 65 -0.30 -7.44 4.88
C ILE A 65 -1.18 -6.36 5.48
N GLN A 66 -2.50 -6.33 5.23
CA GLN A 66 -3.41 -5.34 5.82
C GLN A 66 -3.40 -5.35 7.36
N ALA A 67 -3.33 -6.53 7.98
CA ALA A 67 -3.20 -6.66 9.44
C ALA A 67 -1.85 -6.13 9.95
N ARG A 68 -0.76 -6.36 9.21
CA ARG A 68 0.60 -5.87 9.54
C ARG A 68 0.81 -4.41 9.20
N THR A 69 0.12 -3.89 8.18
CA THR A 69 0.18 -2.51 7.70
C THR A 69 -0.92 -1.64 8.30
N LYS A 70 -1.62 -2.13 9.34
CA LYS A 70 -2.46 -1.30 10.18
C LYS A 70 -1.54 -0.41 11.03
N LEU A 71 -0.88 0.54 10.37
CA LEU A 71 -0.07 1.53 11.04
C LEU A 71 -1.02 2.37 11.89
N ALA A 72 -0.67 2.54 13.16
CA ALA A 72 -1.29 3.59 13.95
C ALA A 72 -1.05 4.92 13.23
N ASN A 73 -2.03 5.82 13.26
CA ASN A 73 -1.87 7.15 12.67
C ASN A 73 -0.96 8.00 13.58
N THR A 74 0.32 7.66 13.64
CA THR A 74 1.35 8.38 14.38
C THR A 74 1.81 9.59 13.58
N ALA A 75 2.44 10.55 14.26
CA ALA A 75 2.98 11.74 13.60
C ALA A 75 3.95 11.39 12.46
N LEU A 76 4.75 10.33 12.60
CA LEU A 76 5.64 9.88 11.53
C LEU A 76 4.87 9.36 10.31
N VAL A 77 3.77 8.63 10.53
CA VAL A 77 2.97 8.07 9.43
C VAL A 77 2.28 9.19 8.65
N GLU A 78 1.80 10.22 9.35
CA GLU A 78 1.27 11.42 8.69
C GLU A 78 2.34 12.15 7.86
N LEU A 79 3.57 12.25 8.37
CA LEU A 79 4.69 12.83 7.61
C LEU A 79 5.06 12.01 6.37
N MET A 80 5.08 10.67 6.50
CA MET A 80 5.32 9.78 5.37
C MET A 80 4.23 9.93 4.31
N ALA A 81 2.95 10.03 4.72
CA ALA A 81 1.84 10.25 3.81
C ALA A 81 1.93 11.61 3.09
N LEU A 82 2.30 12.68 3.81
CA LEU A 82 2.54 13.99 3.22
C LEU A 82 3.72 13.99 2.25
N SER A 83 4.83 13.34 2.60
CA SER A 83 5.99 13.19 1.72
C SER A 83 5.61 12.49 0.42
N PHE A 84 4.87 11.38 0.52
CA PHE A 84 4.37 10.66 -0.65
C PHE A 84 3.49 11.55 -1.53
N ALA A 85 2.54 12.30 -0.93
CA ALA A 85 1.66 13.17 -1.68
C ALA A 85 2.42 14.30 -2.39
N VAL A 86 3.47 14.86 -1.77
CA VAL A 86 4.34 15.87 -2.38
C VAL A 86 5.09 15.28 -3.59
N ASP A 87 5.70 14.09 -3.44
CA ASP A 87 6.44 13.45 -4.51
C ASP A 87 5.54 13.12 -5.72
N GLU A 88 4.35 12.55 -5.48
CA GLU A 88 3.40 12.19 -6.53
C GLU A 88 2.82 13.41 -7.25
N LEU A 89 2.45 14.47 -6.51
CA LEU A 89 1.98 15.72 -7.13
C LEU A 89 3.09 16.41 -7.91
N GLY A 90 4.32 16.39 -7.39
CA GLY A 90 5.49 16.90 -8.10
C GLY A 90 5.71 16.16 -9.42
N LEU A 91 5.64 14.82 -9.40
CA LEU A 91 5.74 13.99 -10.59
C LEU A 91 4.61 14.26 -11.58
N TYR A 92 3.36 14.38 -11.13
CA TYR A 92 2.21 14.72 -11.97
C TYR A 92 2.42 16.06 -12.68
N LEU A 93 2.85 17.09 -11.95
CA LEU A 93 3.09 18.44 -12.48
C LEU A 93 4.20 18.49 -13.54
N THR A 94 5.13 17.53 -13.57
CA THR A 94 6.15 17.46 -14.64
C THR A 94 5.54 17.30 -16.04
N THR A 95 4.35 16.71 -16.12
CA THR A 95 3.61 16.50 -17.38
C THR A 95 2.39 17.41 -17.52
N HIS A 96 1.90 18.00 -16.42
CA HIS A 96 0.70 18.85 -16.36
C HIS A 96 1.00 20.23 -15.76
N ALA A 97 2.02 20.93 -16.28
CA ALA A 97 2.55 22.16 -15.68
C ALA A 97 1.55 23.34 -15.59
N GLN A 98 0.47 23.33 -16.39
CA GLN A 98 -0.55 24.39 -16.37
C GLN A 98 -1.70 24.13 -15.39
N ASP A 99 -1.74 22.95 -14.75
CA ASP A 99 -2.77 22.59 -13.77
C ASP A 99 -2.57 23.38 -12.46
N GLN A 100 -3.29 24.49 -12.34
CA GLN A 100 -3.17 25.40 -11.21
C GLN A 100 -3.73 24.82 -9.91
N GLU A 101 -4.71 23.92 -9.99
CA GLU A 101 -5.31 23.29 -8.81
C GLU A 101 -4.31 22.31 -8.19
N ALA A 102 -3.71 21.44 -9.01
CA ALA A 102 -2.64 20.54 -8.57
C ALA A 102 -1.42 21.30 -8.03
N LEU A 103 -1.07 22.43 -8.66
CA LEU A 103 0.04 23.27 -8.21
C LEU A 103 -0.23 23.91 -6.83
N GLN A 104 -1.43 24.42 -6.59
CA GLN A 104 -1.82 24.96 -5.29
C GLN A 104 -1.81 23.88 -4.21
N LEU A 105 -2.33 22.69 -4.53
CA LEU A 105 -2.32 21.55 -3.62
C LEU A 105 -0.90 21.13 -3.27
N TYR A 106 -0.02 21.00 -4.26
CA TYR A 106 1.40 20.69 -4.08
C TYR A 106 2.06 21.66 -3.09
N TRP A 107 1.92 22.97 -3.30
CA TRP A 107 2.51 23.96 -2.40
C TRP A 107 1.90 23.92 -0.99
N SER A 108 0.61 23.64 -0.87
CA SER A 108 -0.04 23.49 0.44
C SER A 108 0.52 22.30 1.22
N TYR A 109 0.78 21.18 0.55
CA TYR A 109 1.36 19.98 1.16
C TYR A 109 2.84 20.13 1.45
N VAL A 110 3.61 20.79 0.59
CA VAL A 110 5.02 21.14 0.88
C VAL A 110 5.12 21.95 2.17
N LYS A 111 4.24 22.94 2.34
CA LYS A 111 4.19 23.75 3.58
C LYS A 111 3.84 22.88 4.78
N LEU A 112 2.80 22.06 4.69
CA LEU A 112 2.34 21.21 5.79
C LEU A 112 3.39 20.16 6.19
N LEU A 113 4.07 19.56 5.20
CA LEU A 113 5.18 18.63 5.41
C LEU A 113 6.30 19.30 6.20
N LYS A 114 6.71 20.50 5.79
CA LYS A 114 7.78 21.25 6.49
C LYS A 114 7.39 21.57 7.94
N GLU A 115 6.20 22.09 8.16
CA GLU A 115 5.71 22.39 9.52
C GLU A 115 5.60 21.12 10.38
N GLY A 116 5.18 20.02 9.79
CA GLY A 116 5.10 18.73 10.46
C GLY A 116 6.49 18.18 10.81
N GLN A 117 7.46 18.27 9.91
CA GLN A 117 8.85 17.86 10.15
C GLN A 117 9.46 18.68 11.29
N GLU A 118 9.29 20.00 11.30
CA GLU A 118 9.79 20.87 12.37
C GLU A 118 9.19 20.50 13.73
N LYS A 119 7.87 20.26 13.79
CA LYS A 119 7.18 19.84 15.03
C LYS A 119 7.67 18.47 15.49
N TYR A 120 7.77 17.51 14.57
CA TYR A 120 8.23 16.18 14.88
C TYR A 120 9.66 16.20 15.42
N GLN A 121 10.58 16.88 14.74
CA GLN A 121 11.98 16.93 15.14
C GLN A 121 12.17 17.55 16.52
N LYS A 122 11.35 18.55 16.87
CA LYS A 122 11.35 19.18 18.19
C LYS A 122 10.93 18.22 19.31
N MET A 123 10.07 17.24 19.03
CA MET A 123 9.53 16.32 20.02
C MET A 123 10.30 15.00 20.07
N HIS A 124 10.75 14.49 18.93
CA HIS A 124 11.27 13.13 18.76
C HIS A 124 12.74 13.07 18.34
N GLY A 125 13.37 14.21 18.02
CA GLY A 125 14.76 14.24 17.53
C GLY A 125 14.88 14.15 16.01
N PRO A 126 16.10 13.99 15.46
CA PRO A 126 16.36 14.12 14.04
C PRO A 126 15.62 13.06 13.21
N LEU A 127 15.02 13.48 12.10
CA LEU A 127 14.33 12.66 11.12
C LEU A 127 15.29 12.14 10.05
N LEU A 128 16.31 12.93 9.73
CA LEU A 128 17.35 12.65 8.75
C LEU A 128 18.74 12.76 9.41
N GLN A 129 19.70 11.98 8.90
CA GLN A 129 21.11 12.07 9.29
C GLN A 129 21.69 13.49 9.12
N THR A 130 21.14 14.25 8.18
CA THR A 130 21.56 15.62 7.85
C THR A 130 20.88 16.69 8.71
N ASP A 131 19.95 16.33 9.60
CA ASP A 131 19.29 17.31 10.45
C ASP A 131 20.29 17.90 11.45
N LEU A 132 20.28 19.23 11.55
CA LEU A 132 21.20 19.97 12.42
C LEU A 132 20.72 19.87 13.87
N THR A 133 21.57 19.33 14.74
CA THR A 133 21.32 19.25 16.19
C THR A 133 22.46 19.91 16.97
N PRO A 134 22.60 21.26 16.92
CA PRO A 134 23.78 21.95 17.45
C PRO A 134 23.98 21.76 18.96
N GLU A 135 22.87 21.76 19.71
CA GLU A 135 22.87 21.62 21.17
C GLU A 135 23.14 20.18 21.63
N ASP A 136 22.95 19.20 20.75
CA ASP A 136 22.96 17.77 21.07
C ASP A 136 24.12 16.99 20.44
N GLY A 137 24.99 17.66 19.69
CA GLY A 137 26.06 17.03 18.92
C GLY A 137 25.51 16.20 17.77
N TYR A 138 26.08 15.02 17.50
CA TYR A 138 25.59 14.14 16.45
C TYR A 138 24.42 13.27 16.95
N ALA A 139 23.25 13.89 17.12
CA ALA A 139 22.08 13.28 17.74
C ALA A 139 21.49 12.09 16.95
N TRP A 140 21.85 11.94 15.67
CA TRP A 140 21.40 10.83 14.83
C TRP A 140 21.77 9.43 15.37
N LEU A 141 22.84 9.31 16.17
CA LEU A 141 23.23 8.05 16.80
C LEU A 141 22.57 7.81 18.16
N LYS A 142 21.72 8.73 18.63
CA LYS A 142 20.99 8.57 19.89
C LYS A 142 19.68 7.85 19.60
N ASP A 143 19.45 6.72 20.29
CA ASP A 143 18.17 6.01 20.26
C ASP A 143 17.07 6.82 20.97
N PRO A 144 15.78 6.63 20.61
CA PRO A 144 15.28 5.76 19.54
C PRO A 144 15.34 6.43 18.16
N TRP A 145 15.52 5.65 17.10
CA TRP A 145 15.38 6.15 15.73
C TRP A 145 13.91 6.36 15.34
N PRO A 146 13.62 7.19 14.33
CA PRO A 146 12.25 7.44 13.88
C PRO A 146 11.47 6.16 13.53
N TRP A 147 12.14 5.13 12.99
CA TRP A 147 11.54 3.84 12.64
C TRP A 147 11.55 2.81 13.77
N ASP A 148 12.11 3.12 14.93
CA ASP A 148 12.12 2.19 16.07
C ASP A 148 10.75 2.17 16.76
N PHE A 149 10.39 0.98 17.25
CA PHE A 149 9.14 0.77 17.96
C PHE A 149 9.16 1.55 19.29
N GLY A 150 8.23 2.49 19.46
CA GLY A 150 8.19 3.39 20.63
C GLY A 150 8.95 4.71 20.47
N GLY A 151 9.62 4.96 19.34
CA GLY A 151 10.23 6.27 19.03
C GLY A 151 9.21 7.40 18.76
N ASN A 152 7.92 7.05 18.72
CA ASN A 152 6.79 7.89 18.32
C ASN A 152 5.61 7.88 19.32
N ASP A 153 5.80 7.31 20.52
CA ASP A 153 4.77 7.27 21.56
C ASP A 153 4.65 8.59 22.34
#